data_AF-A0A550H1A1-F1
#
_entry.id   AF-A0A550H1A1-F1
#
_cell.length_a   1.000
_cell.length_b   1.000
_cell.length_c   1.000
_cell.angle_alpha   90.00
_cell.angle_beta   90.00
_cell.angle_gamma   90.00
#
_symmetry.space_group_name_H-M   'P 1'
#
loop_
_entity.id
_entity.type
_entity.pdbx_description
1 polymer ?
#
loop_
_entity_poly.entity_id
_entity_poly.type
_entity_poly.pdbx_seq_one_letter_code
_entity_poly.pdbx_strand_id
1 'polypeptide(L)'
;MYSEKVLDHFKNPRNVGELKDADGEGTVGNPVCGDMMTMYIKVKDDKIEDVKFKTFGCGAAIATSSMTTELAKGMTLEEAMDLSRQDVADALD
;
A
#
# COMPACT_ATOMS: atom_id res chain seq x y z
N MET A 1 17.06 8.31 10.76
CA MET A 1 17.21 9.05 9.48
C MET A 1 16.50 8.22 8.43
N TYR A 2 15.74 8.79 7.50
CA TYR A 2 15.02 7.98 6.50
C TYR A 2 15.99 7.27 5.57
N SER A 3 15.72 6.00 5.26
CA SER A 3 16.47 5.23 4.26
C SER A 3 16.28 5.83 2.87
N GLU A 4 17.16 5.46 1.94
CA GLU A 4 17.03 5.87 0.54
C GLU A 4 15.73 5.35 -0.07
N LYS A 5 15.29 4.13 0.31
CA LYS A 5 14.03 3.55 -0.16
C LYS A 5 12.82 4.32 0.33
N VAL A 6 12.79 4.74 1.60
CA VAL A 6 11.70 5.58 2.11
C VAL A 6 11.62 6.88 1.31
N LEU A 7 12.76 7.51 1.04
CA LEU A 7 12.79 8.75 0.26
C LEU A 7 12.35 8.52 -1.19
N ASP A 8 12.71 7.40 -1.81
CA ASP A 8 12.31 7.08 -3.17
C ASP A 8 10.81 6.78 -3.27
N HIS A 9 10.26 5.94 -2.39
CA HIS A 9 8.82 5.66 -2.38
C HIS A 9 7.97 6.88 -1.98
N PHE A 10 8.53 7.80 -1.20
CA PHE A 10 7.87 9.07 -0.93
C PHE A 10 7.86 10.00 -2.15
N LYS A 11 8.99 10.12 -2.87
CA LYS A 11 9.12 11.02 -4.03
C LYS A 11 8.49 10.47 -5.30
N ASN A 12 8.59 9.17 -5.49
CA ASN A 12 8.13 8.41 -6.66
C ASN A 12 7.25 7.24 -6.20
N PRO A 13 6.09 7.48 -5.56
CA PRO A 13 5.23 6.40 -5.09
C PRO A 13 4.71 5.56 -6.26
N ARG A 14 4.73 4.23 -6.09
CA ARG A 14 4.20 3.27 -7.06
C ARG A 14 2.70 3.09 -6.84
N ASN A 15 1.99 2.60 -7.85
CA ASN A 15 0.58 2.20 -7.71
C ASN A 15 -0.39 3.29 -7.21
N VAL A 16 -0.06 4.57 -7.36
CA VAL A 16 -0.95 5.67 -6.96
C VAL A 16 -2.18 5.72 -7.87
N GLY A 17 -3.36 5.82 -7.27
CA GLY A 17 -4.60 6.09 -7.96
C GLY A 17 -5.77 5.27 -7.45
N GLU A 18 -6.84 5.30 -8.25
CA GLU A 18 -8.04 4.50 -8.07
C GLU A 18 -8.08 3.39 -9.11
N LEU A 19 -8.71 2.28 -8.74
CA LEU A 19 -9.07 1.20 -9.67
C LEU A 19 -10.60 1.17 -9.78
N LYS A 20 -11.15 1.60 -10.93
CA LYS A 20 -12.60 1.82 -11.10
C LYS A 20 -13.41 0.52 -11.11
N ASP A 21 -12.77 -0.57 -11.48
CA ASP A 21 -13.31 -1.92 -11.61
C ASP A 21 -12.74 -2.84 -10.52
N ALA A 22 -12.45 -2.28 -9.34
CA ALA A 22 -11.92 -3.01 -8.19
C ALA A 22 -12.91 -4.07 -7.72
N ASP A 23 -12.37 -5.23 -7.35
CA ASP A 23 -13.15 -6.30 -6.72
C ASP A 23 -13.21 -6.09 -5.19
N GLY A 24 -12.27 -5.32 -4.64
CA GLY A 24 -12.25 -4.92 -3.24
C GLY A 24 -11.72 -3.51 -3.03
N GLU A 25 -12.32 -2.81 -2.07
CA GLU A 25 -11.93 -1.47 -1.62
C GLU A 25 -11.96 -1.42 -0.09
N GLY A 26 -10.95 -0.80 0.52
CA GLY A 26 -10.89 -0.60 1.96
C GLY A 26 -10.32 0.77 2.30
N THR A 27 -11.00 1.51 3.19
CA THR A 27 -10.57 2.83 3.66
C THR A 27 -10.36 2.81 5.18
N VAL A 28 -9.22 3.33 5.62
CA VAL A 28 -8.89 3.49 7.03
C VAL A 28 -8.34 4.89 7.28
N GLY A 29 -8.78 5.50 8.38
CA GLY A 29 -8.26 6.77 8.86
C GLY A 29 -7.68 6.66 10.26
N ASN A 30 -6.61 7.41 10.54
CA ASN A 30 -6.05 7.55 11.87
C ASN A 30 -6.52 8.88 12.50
N PRO A 31 -7.41 8.87 13.51
CA PRO A 31 -7.95 10.09 14.10
C PRO A 31 -6.90 10.92 14.87
N VAL A 32 -5.74 10.34 15.20
CA VAL A 32 -4.68 11.04 15.96
C VAL A 32 -3.89 12.00 15.08
N CYS A 33 -3.57 11.60 13.85
CA CYS A 33 -2.80 12.42 12.90
C CYS A 33 -3.62 12.94 11.71
N GLY A 34 -4.83 12.42 11.51
CA GLY A 34 -5.70 12.78 10.38
C GLY A 34 -5.34 12.08 9.07
N ASP A 35 -4.39 11.13 9.07
CA ASP A 35 -4.04 10.37 7.88
C ASP A 35 -5.24 9.51 7.44
N MET A 36 -5.52 9.48 6.14
CA MET A 36 -6.52 8.60 5.53
C MET A 36 -5.92 7.86 4.35
N MET A 37 -6.20 6.57 4.24
CA MET A 37 -5.73 5.71 3.15
C MET A 37 -6.87 4.84 2.64
N THR A 38 -7.02 4.80 1.32
CA THR A 38 -7.87 3.84 0.60
C THR A 38 -6.99 2.95 -0.26
N MET A 39 -7.18 1.63 -0.16
CA MET A 39 -6.59 0.64 -1.06
C MET A 39 -7.68 0.00 -1.93
N TYR A 40 -7.32 -0.29 -3.17
CA TYR A 40 -8.15 -0.95 -4.17
C TYR A 40 -7.42 -2.18 -4.69
N ILE A 41 -8.11 -3.30 -4.83
CA ILE A 41 -7.54 -4.54 -5.39
C ILE A 41 -8.40 -5.09 -6.54
N LYS A 42 -7.72 -5.67 -7.53
CA LYS A 42 -8.29 -6.55 -8.55
C LYS A 42 -7.81 -7.96 -8.27
N VAL A 43 -8.73 -8.92 -8.21
CA VAL A 43 -8.41 -10.31 -7.85
C VAL A 43 -8.75 -11.23 -9.00
N LYS A 44 -7.79 -12.10 -9.35
CA LYS A 44 -7.97 -13.12 -10.37
C LYS A 44 -7.24 -14.38 -9.96
N ASP A 45 -7.93 -15.53 -10.07
CA ASP A 45 -7.38 -16.83 -9.72
C ASP A 45 -6.73 -16.85 -8.31
N ASP A 46 -7.42 -16.26 -7.34
CA ASP A 46 -7.00 -16.09 -5.93
C ASP A 46 -5.79 -15.18 -5.69
N LYS A 47 -5.33 -14.44 -6.71
CA LYS A 47 -4.19 -13.52 -6.64
C LYS A 47 -4.57 -12.08 -6.86
N ILE A 48 -3.84 -11.17 -6.22
CA ILE A 48 -3.95 -9.72 -6.44
C ILE A 48 -3.29 -9.38 -7.80
N GLU A 49 -4.11 -9.28 -8.85
CA GLU A 49 -3.65 -8.96 -10.22
C GLU A 49 -3.23 -7.50 -10.34
N ASP A 50 -3.98 -6.58 -9.71
CA ASP A 50 -3.60 -5.19 -9.58
C ASP A 50 -4.00 -4.63 -8.22
N VAL A 51 -3.23 -3.65 -7.75
CA VAL A 51 -3.46 -2.97 -6.49
C VAL A 51 -3.09 -1.50 -6.66
N LYS A 52 -3.94 -0.62 -6.13
CA LYS A 52 -3.72 0.82 -6.11
C LYS A 52 -4.09 1.43 -4.78
N PHE A 53 -3.54 2.61 -4.51
CA PHE A 53 -3.91 3.36 -3.31
C PHE A 53 -4.12 4.85 -3.58
N LYS A 54 -4.95 5.44 -2.74
CA LYS A 54 -4.98 6.88 -2.48
C LYS A 54 -4.72 7.10 -1.01
N THR A 55 -3.82 8.03 -0.70
CA THR A 55 -3.55 8.40 0.69
C THR A 55 -3.48 9.91 0.82
N PHE A 56 -4.00 10.40 1.93
CA PHE A 56 -3.76 11.73 2.43
C PHE A 56 -3.05 11.55 3.77
N GLY A 57 -1.78 11.90 3.85
CA GLY A 57 -1.03 11.75 5.08
C GLY A 57 0.42 12.16 4.95
N CYS A 58 1.19 11.89 6.00
CA CYS A 58 2.61 12.23 6.04
C CYS A 58 3.46 11.44 5.00
N GLY A 59 4.71 11.86 4.79
CA GLY A 59 5.60 11.20 3.83
C GLY A 59 5.83 9.70 4.14
N ALA A 60 5.81 9.32 5.42
CA ALA A 60 5.87 7.92 5.83
C ALA A 60 4.60 7.14 5.43
N ALA A 61 3.42 7.75 5.53
CA ALA A 61 2.18 7.13 5.07
C ALA A 61 2.19 6.89 3.56
N ILE A 62 2.74 7.82 2.78
CA ILE A 62 2.92 7.67 1.32
C ILE A 62 3.90 6.53 1.01
N ALA A 63 5.08 6.54 1.63
CA ALA A 63 6.11 5.55 1.37
C ALA A 63 5.67 4.13 1.75
N THR A 64 5.06 3.97 2.92
CA THR A 64 4.54 2.67 3.39
C THR A 64 3.37 2.18 2.56
N SER A 65 2.44 3.05 2.15
CA SER A 65 1.35 2.66 1.23
C SER A 65 1.92 2.18 -0.10
N SER A 66 2.90 2.91 -0.67
CA SER A 66 3.57 2.50 -1.90
C SER A 66 4.27 1.15 -1.78
N MET A 67 5.05 0.93 -0.72
CA MET A 67 5.73 -0.34 -0.52
C MET A 67 4.74 -1.49 -0.33
N THR A 68 3.68 -1.26 0.47
CA THR A 68 2.63 -2.27 0.71
C THR A 68 2.01 -2.73 -0.60
N THR A 69 1.70 -1.81 -1.52
CA THR A 69 1.15 -2.17 -2.83
C THR A 69 2.14 -2.90 -3.74
N GLU A 70 3.44 -2.62 -3.66
CA GLU A 70 4.44 -3.38 -4.42
C GLU A 70 4.59 -4.81 -3.89
N LEU A 71 4.60 -4.98 -2.56
CA LEU A 71 4.68 -6.30 -1.94
C LEU A 71 3.43 -7.14 -2.22
N ALA A 72 2.23 -6.56 -2.07
CA ALA A 72 0.97 -7.27 -2.21
C ALA A 72 0.67 -7.70 -3.66
N LYS A 73 1.23 -7.02 -4.67
CA LYS A 73 0.91 -7.33 -6.07
C LYS A 73 1.44 -8.72 -6.46
N GLY A 74 0.53 -9.60 -6.90
CA GLY A 74 0.83 -10.97 -7.30
C GLY A 74 0.78 -12.00 -6.16
N MET A 75 0.65 -11.56 -4.90
CA MET A 75 0.37 -12.44 -3.76
C MET A 75 -1.02 -13.07 -3.86
N THR A 76 -1.22 -14.22 -3.22
CA THR A 76 -2.56 -14.72 -2.94
C THR A 76 -3.25 -13.86 -1.89
N LEU A 77 -4.58 -14.01 -1.76
CA LEU A 77 -5.31 -13.32 -0.69
C LEU A 77 -4.83 -13.72 0.71
N GLU A 78 -4.47 -15.00 0.91
CA GLU A 78 -3.93 -15.50 2.17
C GLU A 78 -2.56 -14.87 2.48
N GLU A 79 -1.63 -14.87 1.52
CA GLU A 79 -0.31 -14.24 1.68
C GLU A 79 -0.43 -12.74 1.98
N ALA A 80 -1.34 -12.05 1.30
CA ALA A 80 -1.58 -10.61 1.52
C ALA A 80 -2.19 -10.31 2.90
N MET A 81 -2.99 -11.24 3.45
CA MET A 81 -3.56 -11.11 4.81
C MET A 81 -2.49 -11.27 5.90
N ASP A 82 -1.44 -12.03 5.62
CA ASP A 82 -0.32 -12.23 6.54
C ASP A 82 0.75 -11.13 6.46
N LEU A 83 0.67 -10.24 5.45
CA LEU A 83 1.61 -9.13 5.27
C LEU A 83 1.56 -8.17 6.48
N SER A 84 2.63 -8.16 7.26
CA SER A 84 2.69 -7.42 8.52
C SER A 84 3.31 -6.04 8.35
N ARG A 85 3.17 -5.21 9.40
CA ARG A 85 3.85 -3.91 9.48
C ARG A 85 5.37 -4.05 9.48
N GLN A 86 5.91 -5.15 10.02
CA GLN A 86 7.35 -5.38 10.08
C GLN A 86 7.90 -5.68 8.68
N ASP A 87 7.20 -6.48 7.88
CA ASP A 87 7.62 -6.80 6.51
C ASP A 87 7.73 -5.54 5.65
N VAL A 88 6.77 -4.62 5.78
CA VAL A 88 6.78 -3.32 5.08
C VAL A 88 7.94 -2.45 5.57
N ALA A 89 8.23 -2.45 6.87
CA ALA A 89 9.34 -1.69 7.44
C ALA A 89 10.69 -2.24 6.95
N ASP A 90 10.88 -3.56 6.99
CA ASP A 90 12.10 -4.23 6.54
C ASP A 90 12.33 -4.05 5.04
N ALA A 91 11.25 -4.05 4.25
CA ALA A 91 11.34 -3.76 2.82
C ALA A 91 11.79 -2.31 2.54
N LEU A 92 11.42 -1.38 3.42
CA LEU A 92 11.76 0.03 3.35
C LEU A 92 13.10 0.40 3.99
N ASP A 93 13.73 -0.47 4.78
CA ASP A 93 15.07 -0.21 5.34
C ASP A 93 16.18 -0.22 4.28
#